data_AF-A0A945BG93-F1
#
_entry.id   AF-A0A945BG93-F1
#
_cell.length_a   1.000
_cell.length_b   1.000
_cell.length_c   1.000
_cell.angle_alpha   90.00
_cell.angle_beta   90.00
_cell.angle_gamma   90.00
#
_symmetry.space_group_name_H-M   'P 1'
#
loop_
_entity.id
_entity.type
_entity.pdbx_description
1 polymer ?
#
loop_
_entity_poly.entity_id
_entity_poly.type
_entity_poly.pdbx_seq_one_letter_code
_entity_poly.pdbx_strand_id
1 'polypeptide(L)'
;IPLLLTAAIMGYFSIPIKPSTILVFSIAFGISVDDTIHFLAKYRQELVASNWNIKKSVFNALKETGVSMIYTSVVLFFGFFVFVASDFGGTQALGVLVSITLFFAMLSNLLLLPALLLTLEQLITTKSFKEPLIDIFDEEEDIDLKQLKLKRK
;
A
#
# COMPACT_ATOMS: atom_id res chain seq x y z
N ILE A 1 -10.92 -3.18 -4.08
CA ILE A 1 -10.86 -4.34 -5.01
C ILE A 1 -10.73 -5.66 -4.25
N PRO A 2 -9.71 -5.91 -3.41
CA PRO A 2 -9.55 -7.21 -2.74
C PRO A 2 -10.78 -7.62 -1.91
N LEU A 3 -11.39 -6.70 -1.16
CA LEU A 3 -12.61 -7.00 -0.38
C LEU A 3 -13.82 -7.39 -1.24
N LEU A 4 -13.98 -6.76 -2.41
CA LEU A 4 -15.06 -7.11 -3.34
C LEU A 4 -14.86 -8.52 -3.87
N LEU A 5 -13.62 -8.90 -4.13
CA LEU A 5 -13.26 -10.25 -4.56
C LEU A 5 -13.53 -11.27 -3.44
N THR A 6 -13.20 -10.95 -2.19
CA THR A 6 -13.59 -11.78 -1.03
C THR A 6 -15.10 -11.96 -0.93
N ALA A 7 -15.86 -10.88 -1.03
CA ALA A 7 -17.32 -10.92 -1.00
C ALA A 7 -17.89 -11.74 -2.17
N ALA A 8 -17.31 -11.62 -3.36
CA ALA A 8 -17.70 -12.40 -4.53
C ALA A 8 -17.43 -13.91 -4.34
N ILE A 9 -16.26 -14.28 -3.79
CA ILE A 9 -15.93 -15.67 -3.46
C ILE A 9 -16.93 -16.21 -2.42
N MET A 10 -17.18 -15.45 -1.34
CA MET A 10 -18.14 -15.87 -0.32
C MET A 10 -19.55 -16.05 -0.87
N GLY A 11 -19.99 -15.15 -1.75
CA GLY A 11 -21.29 -15.25 -2.43
C GLY A 11 -21.36 -16.45 -3.37
N TYR A 12 -20.32 -16.70 -4.16
CA TYR A 12 -20.25 -17.81 -5.11
C TYR A 12 -20.25 -19.17 -4.41
N PHE A 13 -19.46 -19.33 -3.34
CA PHE A 13 -19.38 -20.57 -2.56
C PHE A 13 -20.46 -20.69 -1.48
N SER A 14 -21.41 -19.75 -1.41
CA SER A 14 -22.48 -19.71 -0.39
C SER A 14 -21.94 -19.84 1.04
N ILE A 15 -20.81 -19.19 1.32
CA ILE A 15 -20.20 -19.20 2.65
C ILE A 15 -21.03 -18.27 3.57
N PRO A 16 -21.62 -18.78 4.65
CA PRO A 16 -22.44 -17.96 5.53
C PRO A 16 -21.59 -16.91 6.25
N ILE A 17 -22.11 -15.69 6.33
CA ILE A 17 -21.52 -14.59 7.08
C ILE A 17 -21.67 -14.91 8.57
N LYS A 18 -20.59 -15.38 9.20
CA LYS A 18 -20.46 -15.63 10.64
C LYS A 18 -19.54 -14.58 11.27
N PRO A 19 -19.56 -14.38 12.59
CA PRO A 19 -18.62 -13.48 13.26
C PRO A 19 -17.16 -13.75 12.88
N SER A 20 -16.78 -15.02 12.72
CA SER A 20 -15.43 -15.41 12.28
C SER A 20 -15.09 -14.96 10.85
N THR A 21 -16.04 -14.99 9.92
CA THR A 21 -15.79 -14.61 8.51
C THR A 21 -15.84 -13.10 8.29
N ILE A 22 -16.55 -12.35 9.15
CA ILE A 22 -16.57 -10.87 9.07
C ILE A 22 -15.18 -10.29 9.38
N LEU A 23 -14.42 -10.94 10.28
CA LEU A 23 -13.06 -10.50 10.62
C LEU A 23 -12.11 -10.46 9.41
N VAL A 24 -12.36 -11.29 8.40
CA VAL A 24 -11.60 -11.31 7.14
C VAL A 24 -11.60 -9.94 6.49
N PHE A 25 -12.75 -9.25 6.47
CA PHE A 25 -12.86 -7.93 5.85
C PHE A 25 -12.03 -6.89 6.59
N SER A 26 -12.05 -6.89 7.92
CA SER A 26 -11.27 -5.94 8.73
C SER A 26 -9.76 -6.15 8.58
N ILE A 27 -9.31 -7.41 8.63
CA ILE A 27 -7.90 -7.78 8.49
C ILE A 27 -7.40 -7.43 7.08
N ALA A 28 -8.11 -7.87 6.05
CA ALA A 28 -7.75 -7.62 4.66
C ALA A 28 -7.76 -6.13 4.33
N PHE A 29 -8.71 -5.35 4.88
CA PHE A 29 -8.74 -3.90 4.71
C PHE A 29 -7.50 -3.25 5.32
N GLY A 30 -7.17 -3.57 6.58
CA GLY A 30 -6.01 -3.00 7.27
C GLY A 30 -4.71 -3.25 6.50
N ILE A 31 -4.46 -4.50 6.12
CA ILE A 31 -3.23 -4.87 5.39
C ILE A 31 -3.19 -4.23 3.99
N SER A 32 -4.31 -4.26 3.25
CA SER A 32 -4.36 -3.68 1.90
C SER A 32 -4.12 -2.16 1.91
N VAL A 33 -4.62 -1.46 2.94
CA VAL A 33 -4.42 -0.02 3.11
C VAL A 33 -2.99 0.29 3.53
N ASP A 34 -2.41 -0.50 4.44
CA ASP A 34 -1.02 -0.35 4.86
C ASP A 34 -0.04 -0.43 3.68
N ASP A 35 -0.16 -1.48 2.85
CA ASP A 35 0.65 -1.63 1.63
C ASP A 35 0.48 -0.44 0.67
N THR A 36 -0.75 0.06 0.53
CA THR A 36 -1.04 1.23 -0.31
C THR A 36 -0.35 2.48 0.22
N ILE A 37 -0.42 2.71 1.53
CA ILE A 37 0.24 3.86 2.19
C ILE A 37 1.75 3.73 2.05
N HIS A 38 2.32 2.54 2.25
CA HIS A 38 3.75 2.29 2.09
C HIS A 38 4.23 2.64 0.68
N PHE A 39 3.49 2.21 -0.35
CA PHE A 39 3.78 2.57 -1.74
C PHE A 39 3.64 4.08 -1.99
N LEU A 40 2.53 4.69 -1.55
CA LEU A 40 2.25 6.11 -1.78
C LEU A 40 3.27 7.02 -1.09
N ALA A 41 3.72 6.67 0.11
CA ALA A 41 4.74 7.41 0.84
C ALA A 41 6.06 7.45 0.07
N LYS A 42 6.50 6.29 -0.45
CA LYS A 42 7.71 6.19 -1.27
C LYS A 42 7.56 6.87 -2.63
N TYR A 43 6.40 6.72 -3.27
CA TYR A 43 6.06 7.45 -4.49
C TYR A 43 6.17 8.97 -4.29
N ARG A 44 5.66 9.49 -3.17
CA ARG A 44 5.77 10.92 -2.84
C ARG A 44 7.21 11.38 -2.62
N GLN A 45 8.04 10.58 -1.95
CA GLN A 45 9.47 10.88 -1.78
C GLN A 45 10.19 10.92 -3.14
N GLU A 46 9.92 9.94 -4.01
CA GLU A 46 10.49 9.87 -5.36
C GLU A 46 9.96 10.96 -6.30
N LEU A 47 8.76 11.49 -6.09
CA LEU A 47 8.23 12.64 -6.83
C LEU A 47 9.05 13.89 -6.56
N VAL A 48 9.35 14.17 -5.28
CA VAL A 48 10.17 15.32 -4.88
C VAL A 48 11.59 15.15 -5.42
N ALA A 49 12.18 13.97 -5.27
CA ALA A 49 13.55 13.69 -5.72
C ALA A 49 13.74 13.71 -7.25
N SER A 50 12.67 13.50 -8.04
CA SER A 50 12.76 13.38 -9.51
C SER A 50 12.25 14.60 -10.27
N ASN A 51 12.12 15.76 -9.61
CA ASN A 51 11.52 16.98 -10.19
C ASN A 51 10.14 16.72 -10.80
N TRP A 52 9.24 16.08 -10.04
CA TRP A 52 7.84 15.85 -10.41
C TRP A 52 7.65 14.98 -11.67
N ASN A 53 8.62 14.13 -11.99
CA ASN A 53 8.50 13.16 -13.09
C ASN A 53 7.76 11.89 -12.62
N ILE A 54 6.44 11.91 -12.73
CA ILE A 54 5.54 10.85 -12.26
C ILE A 54 5.95 9.47 -12.77
N LYS A 55 6.21 9.30 -14.07
CA LYS A 55 6.63 8.00 -14.63
C LYS A 55 7.87 7.44 -13.94
N LYS A 56 8.88 8.28 -13.75
CA LYS A 56 10.13 7.90 -13.09
C LYS A 56 9.89 7.57 -11.62
N SER A 57 9.09 8.38 -10.92
CA SER A 57 8.76 8.17 -9.51
C SER A 57 7.98 6.89 -9.27
N VAL A 58 6.97 6.58 -10.09
CA VAL A 58 6.20 5.33 -9.98
C VAL A 58 7.12 4.12 -10.15
N PHE A 59 8.01 4.15 -11.15
CA PHE A 59 8.92 3.03 -11.42
C PHE A 59 9.95 2.84 -10.30
N ASN A 60 10.53 3.93 -9.79
CA ASN A 60 11.47 3.88 -8.68
C ASN A 60 10.80 3.39 -7.39
N ALA A 61 9.63 3.95 -7.05
CA ALA A 61 8.87 3.54 -5.89
C ALA A 61 8.48 2.06 -5.97
N LEU A 62 8.04 1.58 -7.13
CA LEU A 62 7.71 0.17 -7.35
C LEU A 62 8.94 -0.73 -7.20
N LYS A 63 10.11 -0.31 -7.70
CA LYS A 63 11.34 -1.09 -7.60
C LYS A 63 11.80 -1.24 -6.15
N GLU A 64 11.67 -0.20 -5.34
CA GLU A 64 12.09 -0.22 -3.93
C GLU A 64 11.05 -0.92 -3.04
N THR A 65 9.78 -0.53 -3.14
CA THR A 65 8.71 -1.05 -2.27
C THR A 65 8.16 -2.40 -2.70
N GLY A 66 8.24 -2.75 -3.99
CA GLY A 66 7.67 -3.98 -4.53
C GLY A 66 8.23 -5.23 -3.87
N VAL A 67 9.54 -5.26 -3.66
CA VAL A 67 10.21 -6.39 -2.98
C VAL A 67 9.76 -6.48 -1.52
N SER A 68 9.68 -5.35 -0.81
CA SER A 68 9.22 -5.28 0.58
C SER A 68 7.79 -5.80 0.74
N MET A 69 6.87 -5.32 -0.11
CA MET A 69 5.45 -5.73 -0.09
C MET A 69 5.26 -7.21 -0.43
N ILE A 70 6.09 -7.78 -1.32
CA ILE A 70 6.04 -9.22 -1.62
C ILE A 70 6.44 -10.03 -0.38
N TYR A 71 7.51 -9.64 0.32
CA TYR A 71 7.95 -10.36 1.51
C TYR A 71 6.89 -10.35 2.61
N THR A 72 6.32 -9.18 2.93
CA THR A 72 5.26 -9.08 3.95
C THR A 72 4.04 -9.91 3.55
N SER A 73 3.62 -9.81 2.28
CA SER A 73 2.47 -10.55 1.77
C SER A 73 2.66 -12.07 1.80
N VAL A 74 3.85 -12.56 1.46
CA VAL A 74 4.16 -14.01 1.52
C VAL A 74 4.15 -14.51 2.97
N VAL A 75 4.75 -13.77 3.89
CA VAL A 75 4.75 -14.12 5.32
C VAL A 75 3.33 -14.16 5.86
N LEU A 76 2.51 -13.15 5.55
CA LEU A 76 1.11 -13.09 5.97
C LEU A 76 0.27 -14.19 5.32
N PHE A 77 0.48 -14.45 4.03
CA PHE A 77 -0.20 -15.52 3.31
C PHE A 77 -0.03 -16.86 4.02
N PHE A 78 1.21 -17.25 4.32
CA PHE A 78 1.50 -18.49 5.03
C PHE A 78 1.04 -18.44 6.50
N GLY A 79 1.17 -17.28 7.17
CA GLY A 79 0.70 -17.08 8.53
C GLY A 79 -0.80 -17.36 8.70
N PHE A 80 -1.63 -16.86 7.78
CA PHE A 80 -3.06 -17.15 7.76
C PHE A 80 -3.37 -18.53 7.17
N PHE A 81 -2.53 -19.05 6.28
CA PHE A 81 -2.73 -20.37 5.67
C PHE A 81 -2.63 -21.50 6.70
N VAL A 82 -1.81 -21.34 7.75
CA VAL A 82 -1.73 -22.31 8.86
C VAL A 82 -3.09 -22.51 9.54
N PHE A 83 -3.98 -21.51 9.54
CA PHE A 83 -5.32 -21.63 10.13
C PHE A 83 -6.23 -22.63 9.40
N VAL A 84 -5.89 -23.04 8.18
CA VAL A 84 -6.62 -24.08 7.44
C VAL A 84 -6.51 -25.44 8.14
N ALA A 85 -5.43 -25.68 8.89
CA ALA A 85 -5.22 -26.89 9.68
C ALA A 85 -6.05 -26.96 10.98
N SER A 86 -6.89 -25.95 11.25
CA SER A 86 -7.73 -25.92 12.45
C SER A 86 -8.97 -26.81 12.32
N ASP A 87 -9.32 -27.51 13.39
CA ASP A 87 -10.56 -28.29 13.52
C ASP A 87 -11.82 -27.41 13.63
N PHE A 88 -11.66 -26.10 13.89
CA PHE A 88 -12.78 -25.16 13.95
C PHE A 88 -13.07 -24.60 12.56
N GLY A 89 -14.20 -25.02 11.97
CA GLY A 89 -14.58 -24.62 10.60
C GLY A 89 -14.66 -23.10 10.37
N GLY A 90 -14.90 -22.30 11.41
CA GLY A 90 -14.85 -20.84 11.30
C GLY A 90 -13.43 -20.28 11.10
N THR A 91 -12.43 -20.89 11.75
CA THR A 91 -11.01 -20.53 11.62
C THR A 91 -10.43 -21.06 10.32
N GLN A 92 -10.84 -22.26 9.89
CA GLN A 92 -10.48 -22.80 8.58
C GLN A 92 -10.97 -21.91 7.44
N ALA A 93 -12.25 -21.50 7.47
CA ALA A 93 -12.81 -20.59 6.47
C ALA A 93 -12.10 -19.24 6.48
N LEU A 94 -11.77 -18.70 7.67
CA LEU A 94 -10.99 -17.47 7.81
C LEU A 94 -9.62 -17.63 7.15
N GLY A 95 -8.88 -18.70 7.45
CA GLY A 95 -7.54 -18.95 6.90
C GLY A 95 -7.54 -18.96 5.37
N VAL A 96 -8.45 -19.73 4.76
CA VAL A 96 -8.58 -19.79 3.29
C VAL A 96 -8.92 -18.42 2.70
N LEU A 97 -9.95 -17.75 3.26
CA LEU A 97 -10.43 -16.48 2.71
C LEU A 97 -9.40 -15.37 2.84
N VAL A 98 -8.73 -15.24 4.00
CA VAL A 98 -7.70 -14.21 4.21
C VAL A 98 -6.51 -14.45 3.30
N SER A 99 -5.97 -15.67 3.23
CA SER A 99 -4.80 -15.96 2.38
C SER A 99 -5.07 -15.64 0.91
N ILE A 100 -6.22 -16.06 0.37
CA ILE A 100 -6.61 -15.71 -1.01
C ILE A 100 -6.75 -14.20 -1.17
N THR A 101 -7.43 -13.53 -0.24
CA THR A 101 -7.66 -12.09 -0.31
C THR A 101 -6.35 -11.30 -0.29
N LEU A 102 -5.39 -11.69 0.57
CA LEU A 102 -4.08 -11.04 0.66
C LEU A 102 -3.26 -11.24 -0.61
N PHE A 103 -3.31 -12.42 -1.21
CA PHE A 103 -2.66 -12.67 -2.49
C PHE A 103 -3.17 -11.71 -3.57
N PHE A 104 -4.49 -11.53 -3.69
CA PHE A 104 -5.09 -10.58 -4.63
C PHE A 104 -4.88 -9.11 -4.22
N ALA A 105 -4.80 -8.80 -2.92
CA ALA A 105 -4.51 -7.47 -2.42
C ALA A 105 -3.09 -7.04 -2.84
N MET A 106 -2.10 -7.90 -2.62
CA MET A 106 -0.72 -7.69 -3.08
C MET A 106 -0.68 -7.46 -4.60
N LEU A 107 -1.34 -8.31 -5.39
CA LEU A 107 -1.38 -8.16 -6.84
C LEU A 107 -2.03 -6.84 -7.27
N SER A 108 -3.09 -6.43 -6.57
CA SER A 108 -3.75 -5.15 -6.82
C SER A 108 -2.82 -3.98 -6.49
N ASN A 109 -2.10 -4.04 -5.37
CA ASN A 109 -1.18 -2.97 -4.97
C ASN A 109 0.04 -2.88 -5.90
N LEU A 110 0.56 -4.00 -6.41
CA LEU A 110 1.73 -3.99 -7.31
C LEU A 110 1.38 -3.68 -8.77
N LEU A 111 0.16 -3.97 -9.24
CA LEU A 111 -0.22 -3.76 -10.64
C LEU A 111 -1.21 -2.60 -10.82
N LEU A 112 -2.33 -2.65 -10.10
CA LEU A 112 -3.43 -1.70 -10.28
C LEU A 112 -3.05 -0.31 -9.75
N LEU A 113 -2.36 -0.22 -8.62
CA LEU A 113 -1.96 1.05 -8.04
C LEU A 113 -1.00 1.86 -8.94
N PRO A 114 0.13 1.32 -9.43
CA PRO A 114 0.99 2.06 -10.34
C PRO A 114 0.30 2.35 -11.68
N ALA A 115 -0.50 1.44 -12.22
CA ALA A 115 -1.27 1.69 -13.44
C ALA A 115 -2.28 2.83 -13.25
N LEU A 116 -2.94 2.89 -12.08
CA LEU A 116 -3.86 3.96 -11.73
C LEU A 116 -3.12 5.29 -11.66
N LEU A 117 -1.97 5.37 -10.97
CA LEU A 117 -1.18 6.61 -10.87
C LEU A 117 -0.73 7.12 -12.24
N LEU A 118 -0.27 6.24 -13.12
CA LEU A 118 0.15 6.60 -14.49
C LEU A 118 -1.04 7.05 -15.37
N THR A 119 -2.22 6.47 -15.17
CA THR A 119 -3.41 6.85 -15.94
C THR A 119 -4.03 8.15 -15.41
N LEU A 120 -4.04 8.32 -14.08
CA LEU A 120 -4.54 9.53 -13.44
C LEU A 120 -3.67 10.74 -13.77
N GLU A 121 -2.35 10.55 -13.93
CA GLU A 121 -1.46 11.56 -14.52
C GLU A 121 -2.01 12.05 -15.86
N GLN A 122 -2.28 11.15 -16.82
CA GLN A 122 -2.75 11.55 -18.14
C GLN A 122 -4.06 12.34 -18.10
N LEU A 123 -4.90 12.08 -17.10
CA LEU A 123 -6.19 12.74 -16.90
C LEU A 123 -6.06 14.09 -16.15
N ILE A 124 -5.12 14.23 -15.20
CA ILE A 124 -4.98 15.39 -14.32
C ILE A 124 -3.90 16.39 -14.79
N THR A 125 -2.88 15.92 -15.52
CA THR A 125 -1.76 16.70 -16.08
C THR A 125 -2.17 17.70 -17.18
N THR A 126 -3.46 17.88 -17.45
CA THR A 126 -3.91 19.03 -18.25
C THR A 126 -3.90 20.34 -17.44
N LYS A 127 -4.04 20.39 -16.09
CA LYS A 127 -4.03 21.71 -15.39
C LYS A 127 -3.52 21.83 -13.93
N SER A 128 -3.38 20.79 -13.10
CA SER A 128 -3.37 21.03 -11.64
C SER A 128 -2.17 20.56 -10.80
N PHE A 129 -1.17 19.87 -11.38
CA PHE A 129 -0.06 19.29 -10.60
C PHE A 129 1.30 19.95 -10.84
N LYS A 130 1.32 21.20 -11.34
CA LYS A 130 2.57 21.94 -11.54
C LYS A 130 3.15 22.55 -10.26
N GLU A 131 2.35 22.69 -9.20
CA GLU A 131 2.80 23.26 -7.93
C GLU A 131 2.22 22.47 -6.74
N PRO A 132 3.02 22.08 -5.75
CA PRO A 132 2.52 21.50 -4.51
C PRO A 132 1.63 22.51 -3.78
N LEU A 133 0.39 22.12 -3.45
CA LEU A 133 -0.53 22.91 -2.61
C LEU A 133 -0.11 22.97 -1.13
N ILE A 134 0.92 22.22 -0.75
CA ILE A 134 1.46 22.17 0.61
C ILE A 134 2.97 22.38 0.49
N ASP A 135 3.41 23.59 0.84
CA ASP A 135 4.80 23.84 1.24
C ASP A 135 5.03 23.00 2.50
N ILE A 136 5.69 21.87 2.34
CA ILE A 136 6.28 21.18 3.48
C ILE A 136 7.39 22.13 3.89
N PHE A 137 7.22 22.83 5.02
CA PHE A 137 8.36 23.49 5.64
C PHE A 137 9.45 22.43 5.81
N ASP A 138 10.56 22.58 5.09
CA ASP A 138 11.79 21.87 5.40
C ASP A 138 12.13 22.24 6.86
N GLU A 139 11.77 21.38 7.81
CA GLU A 139 12.24 21.51 9.21
C GLU A 139 13.76 21.28 9.29
N GLU A 140 14.37 20.79 8.21
CA GLU A 140 15.81 20.85 7.98
C GLU A 140 16.16 22.17 7.25
N GLU A 141 15.95 23.31 7.92
CA GLU A 141 16.87 24.43 7.70
C GLU A 141 18.25 23.88 8.08
N ASP A 142 19.00 23.41 7.08
CA ASP A 142 20.43 23.17 7.19
C ASP A 142 21.03 24.46 7.77
N ILE A 143 21.31 24.44 9.07
CA ILE A 143 21.96 25.55 9.75
C ILE A 143 23.29 25.73 9.02
N ASP A 144 23.39 26.73 8.15
CA ASP A 144 24.61 27.05 7.45
C ASP A 144 25.64 27.47 8.50
N LEU A 145 26.45 26.51 8.93
CA LEU A 145 27.49 26.64 9.94
C LEU A 145 28.47 27.77 9.61
N LYS A 146 28.50 28.25 8.36
CA LYS A 146 29.30 29.40 7.92
C LYS A 146 28.74 30.75 8.38
N GLN A 147 27.47 30.84 8.78
CA GLN A 147 26.85 32.09 9.26
C GLN A 147 26.96 32.28 10.78
N LEU A 148 27.39 31.25 11.54
CA LEU A 148 27.65 31.36 12.97
C LEU A 148 28.92 32.17 13.25
N LYS A 149 28.80 33.50 13.31
CA LYS A 149 29.83 34.37 13.88
C LYS A 149 29.92 34.12 15.39
N LEU A 150 30.87 33.28 15.79
CA LEU A 150 31.24 33.10 17.19
C LEU A 150 31.75 34.43 17.77
N LYS A 151 30.91 35.12 18.54
CA LYS A 151 31.32 36.29 19.32
C LYS A 151 32.15 35.79 20.50
N ARG A 152 33.47 35.69 20.31
CA ARG A 152 34.44 35.42 21.38
C ARG A 152 34.34 36.55 22.42
N LYS A 153 34.02 36.20 23.65
CA LYS A 153 34.14 37.08 24.82
C LYS A 153 35.47 36.79 25.51
#